data_AF-A0AAW7YUC0-F1
#
_entry.id   AF-A0AAW7YUC0-F1
#
_cell.length_a   1.000
_cell.length_b   1.000
_cell.length_c   1.000
_cell.angle_alpha   90.00
_cell.angle_beta   90.00
_cell.angle_gamma   90.00
#
_symmetry.space_group_name_H-M   'P 1'
#
loop_
_entity.id
_entity.type
_entity.pdbx_description
1 polymer ?
#
loop_
_entity_poly.entity_id
_entity_poly.type
_entity_poly.pdbx_seq_one_letter_code
_entity_poly.pdbx_strand_id
1 'polypeptide(L)' 'MNDHIAVRTFNLPNTGVDAFAKHLIAMGYRKGGEYHFANKHLDAAHFEHDDPTVPKVFISELQVESLPPESQAIVQGLA' A
#
# COMPACT_ATOMS: atom_id res chain seq x y z
N MET A 1 -0.66 22.98 2.32
CA MET A 1 -1.39 21.89 1.64
C MET A 1 -0.46 20.69 1.58
N ASN A 2 -0.95 19.49 1.86
CA ASN A 2 -0.10 18.29 1.88
C ASN A 2 0.04 17.74 0.46
N ASP A 3 1.26 17.40 0.06
CA ASP A 3 1.52 16.80 -1.26
C ASP A 3 1.03 15.35 -1.32
N HIS A 4 1.30 14.57 -0.28
CA HIS A 4 0.84 13.20 -0.17
C HIS A 4 0.69 12.73 1.28
N ILE A 5 -0.04 11.62 1.46
CA ILE A 5 -0.01 10.77 2.65
C ILE A 5 0.56 9.40 2.27
N ALA A 6 1.18 8.71 3.23
CA ALA A 6 1.73 7.37 3.04
C ALA A 6 1.13 6.37 4.03
N VAL A 7 0.60 5.26 3.51
CA VAL A 7 0.05 4.14 4.28
C VAL A 7 0.95 2.92 4.10
N ARG A 8 1.16 2.16 5.18
CA ARG A 8 1.94 0.92 5.17
C ARG A 8 1.06 -0.24 5.60
N THR A 9 1.20 -1.36 4.90
CA THR A 9 0.43 -2.58 5.17
C THR A 9 1.26 -3.83 4.89
N PHE A 10 0.67 -5.00 5.08
CA PHE A 10 1.19 -6.29 4.68
C PHE A 10 0.43 -6.79 3.44
N ASN A 11 1.10 -7.52 2.55
CA ASN A 11 0.50 -8.13 1.36
C ASN A 11 -0.38 -9.36 1.69
N LEU A 12 -1.13 -9.28 2.78
CA LEU A 12 -2.06 -10.31 3.21
C LEU A 12 -3.45 -10.08 2.59
N PRO A 13 -4.28 -11.13 2.51
CA PRO A 13 -5.66 -11.01 2.05
C PRO A 13 -6.41 -9.92 2.82
N ASN A 14 -7.13 -9.06 2.08
CA ASN A 14 -7.94 -7.95 2.62
C ASN A 14 -7.19 -6.79 3.30
N THR A 15 -5.86 -6.83 3.41
CA THR A 15 -5.06 -5.71 3.94
C THR A 15 -4.09 -5.10 2.94
N GLY A 16 -3.80 -5.78 1.83
CA GLY A 16 -2.85 -5.30 0.81
C GLY A 16 -3.28 -4.02 0.08
N VAL A 17 -2.41 -3.56 -0.83
CA VAL A 17 -2.61 -2.35 -1.65
C VAL A 17 -3.98 -2.38 -2.33
N ASP A 18 -4.38 -3.51 -2.90
CA ASP A 18 -5.65 -3.65 -3.61
C ASP A 18 -6.88 -3.46 -2.69
N ALA A 19 -6.79 -3.85 -1.41
CA ALA A 19 -7.88 -3.67 -0.45
C ALA A 19 -8.09 -2.18 -0.14
N PHE A 20 -7.00 -1.43 0.04
CA PHE A 20 -7.05 0.01 0.21
C PHE A 20 -7.45 0.74 -1.09
N ALA A 21 -6.95 0.28 -2.24
CA ALA A 21 -7.23 0.85 -3.54
C ALA A 21 -8.74 0.91 -3.83
N LYS A 22 -9.50 -0.12 -3.46
CA LYS A 22 -10.97 -0.14 -3.60
C LYS A 22 -11.64 1.08 -2.95
N HIS A 23 -11.20 1.48 -1.77
CA HIS A 23 -11.74 2.62 -1.05
C HIS A 23 -11.34 3.94 -1.74
N LEU A 24 -10.07 4.06 -2.14
CA LEU A 24 -9.58 5.25 -2.84
C LEU A 24 -10.29 5.46 -4.18
N ILE A 25 -10.46 4.40 -4.97
CA ILE A 25 -11.15 4.43 -6.26
C ILE A 25 -12.62 4.83 -6.07
N ALA A 26 -13.30 4.31 -5.05
CA ALA A 26 -14.67 4.72 -4.72
C ALA A 26 -14.77 6.20 -4.32
N MET A 27 -13.69 6.80 -3.82
CA MET A 27 -13.57 8.24 -3.51
C MET A 27 -13.09 9.09 -4.69
N GLY A 28 -12.96 8.52 -5.89
CA GLY A 28 -12.59 9.26 -7.12
C GLY A 28 -11.09 9.32 -7.42
N TYR A 29 -10.25 8.63 -6.64
CA TYR A 29 -8.82 8.54 -6.98
C TYR A 29 -8.57 7.59 -8.15
N ARG A 30 -7.51 7.87 -8.90
CA ARG A 30 -7.00 7.04 -9.99
C ARG A 30 -5.65 6.46 -9.60
N LYS A 31 -5.38 5.21 -9.98
CA LYS A 31 -4.06 4.60 -9.84
C LYS A 31 -3.09 5.33 -10.76
N GLY A 32 -1.99 5.83 -10.20
CA GLY A 32 -0.99 6.57 -10.94
C GLY A 32 0.18 5.68 -11.37
N GLY A 33 0.92 5.14 -10.41
CA GLY A 33 2.11 4.34 -10.67
C GLY A 33 2.34 3.25 -9.64
N GLU A 34 3.04 2.21 -10.07
CA GLU A 34 3.46 1.06 -9.28
C GLU A 34 4.98 1.07 -9.10
N TYR A 35 5.44 0.60 -7.95
CA TYR A 35 6.84 0.61 -7.57
C TYR A 35 7.19 -0.69 -6.85
N HIS A 36 8.34 -1.25 -7.20
CA HIS A 36 8.90 -2.43 -6.54
C HIS A 36 10.23 -2.06 -5.87
N PHE A 37 10.35 -2.29 -4.56
CA PHE A 37 11.55 -2.02 -3.77
C PHE A 37 12.17 -3.33 -3.26
N ALA A 38 12.89 -4.03 -4.15
CA ALA A 38 13.48 -5.35 -3.87
C ALA A 38 14.28 -5.41 -2.56
N ASN A 39 15.17 -4.44 -2.32
CA ASN A 39 16.03 -4.41 -1.12
C ASN A 39 15.24 -4.26 0.19
N LYS A 40 13.98 -3.83 0.13
CA LYS A 40 13.11 -3.64 1.30
C LYS A 40 11.96 -4.65 1.34
N HIS A 41 11.86 -5.54 0.35
CA HIS A 41 10.73 -6.46 0.20
C HIS A 41 9.37 -5.74 0.19
N LEU A 42 9.29 -4.59 -0.48
CA LEU A 42 8.06 -3.80 -0.58
C LEU A 42 7.57 -3.69 -2.02
N ASP A 43 6.26 -3.85 -2.20
CA ASP A 43 5.55 -3.33 -3.36
C ASP A 43 4.78 -2.08 -2.96
N ALA A 44 4.55 -1.17 -3.89
CA ALA A 44 3.79 0.03 -3.63
C ALA A 44 3.03 0.52 -4.86
N ALA A 45 1.96 1.25 -4.63
CA ALA A 45 1.29 2.03 -5.64
C ALA A 45 0.92 3.41 -5.08
N HIS A 46 0.90 4.41 -5.96
CA HIS A 46 0.33 5.71 -5.61
C HIS A 46 -0.98 5.95 -6.35
N PHE A 47 -1.82 6.77 -5.74
CA PHE A 47 -3.13 7.15 -6.21
C PHE A 47 -3.23 8.68 -6.18
N GLU A 48 -3.82 9.25 -7.23
CA GLU A 48 -3.98 10.69 -7.40
C GLU A 48 -5.44 11.05 -7.69
N HIS A 49 -5.85 12.25 -7.32
CA HIS A 49 -7.18 12.78 -7.57
C HIS A 49 -7.09 13.94 -8.56
N ASP A 50 -8.12 14.16 -9.38
CA ASP A 50 -8.13 15.27 -10.36
C ASP A 50 -8.28 16.65 -9.68
N ASP A 51 -8.79 16.65 -8.44
CA ASP A 51 -8.78 17.83 -7.56
C ASP A 51 -7.38 18.03 -6.99
N PRO A 52 -6.67 19.11 -7.39
CA PRO A 52 -5.31 19.34 -6.94
C PRO A 52 -5.22 19.67 -5.46
N THR A 53 -6.34 20.01 -4.78
CA THR A 53 -6.35 20.37 -3.35
C THR A 53 -6.28 19.15 -2.43
N VAL A 54 -6.51 17.96 -2.98
CA VAL A 54 -6.50 16.69 -2.27
C VAL A 54 -5.13 16.03 -2.40
N PRO A 55 -4.50 15.56 -1.30
CA PRO A 55 -3.18 14.94 -1.36
C PRO A 55 -3.21 13.63 -2.13
N LYS A 56 -2.08 13.28 -2.77
CA LYS A 56 -1.87 11.94 -3.31
C LYS A 56 -1.80 10.92 -2.17
N VAL A 57 -2.13 9.66 -2.45
CA VAL A 57 -2.03 8.58 -1.48
C VAL A 57 -1.02 7.56 -1.97
N PHE A 58 0.06 7.36 -1.21
CA PHE A 58 1.07 6.34 -1.47
C PHE A 58 0.83 5.15 -0.53
N ILE A 59 0.64 3.95 -1.07
CA ILE A 59 0.42 2.74 -0.27
C ILE A 59 1.54 1.77 -0.57
N SER A 60 2.27 1.32 0.46
CA SER A 60 3.25 0.24 0.34
C SER A 60 2.83 -0.98 1.15
N GLU A 61 2.99 -2.16 0.58
CA GLU A 61 2.80 -3.43 1.24
C GLU A 61 4.12 -4.20 1.38
N LEU A 62 4.35 -4.75 2.56
CA LEU A 62 5.48 -5.65 2.83
C LEU A 62 5.15 -7.04 2.32
N GLN A 63 6.06 -7.60 1.51
CA GLN A 63 6.04 -8.97 1.03
C GLN A 63 6.36 -9.92 2.17
N VAL A 64 5.34 -10.39 2.88
CA VAL A 64 5.50 -11.21 4.09
C VAL A 64 6.27 -12.49 3.78
N GLU A 65 6.02 -13.11 2.64
CA GLU A 65 6.69 -14.32 2.15
C GLU A 65 8.21 -14.16 1.96
N SER A 66 8.70 -12.93 1.83
CA SER A 66 10.14 -12.64 1.72
C SER A 66 10.85 -12.55 3.07
N LEU A 67 10.13 -12.61 4.19
CA LEU A 67 10.69 -12.52 5.54
C LEU A 67 11.15 -13.90 6.05
N PRO A 68 12.01 -13.96 7.09
CA PRO A 68 12.28 -15.21 7.79
C PRO A 68 11.01 -15.86 8.36
N PRO A 69 10.92 -17.21 8.44
CA PRO A 69 9.71 -17.91 8.88
C PRO A 69 9.15 -17.46 10.24
N GLU A 70 10.03 -17.11 11.18
CA GLU A 70 9.62 -16.60 12.50
C GLU A 70 8.88 -15.26 12.39
N SER A 71 9.37 -14.35 11.56
CA SER A 71 8.71 -13.06 11.29
C SER A 71 7.39 -13.25 10.55
N GLN A 72 7.32 -14.20 9.61
CA GLN A 72 6.07 -14.54 8.91
C GLN A 72 5.00 -15.00 9.90
N ALA A 73 5.36 -15.89 10.83
CA ALA A 73 4.45 -16.39 11.85
C ALA A 73 3.93 -15.28 12.77
N ILE A 74 4.80 -14.34 13.17
CA ILE A 74 4.39 -13.18 13.97
C ILE A 74 3.38 -12.32 13.20
N VAL A 75 3.67 -11.98 11.94
CA VAL A 75 2.80 -11.11 11.14
C VAL A 75 1.46 -11.79 10.87
N GLN A 76 1.44 -13.08 10.54
CA GLN A 76 0.21 -13.84 10.32
C GLN A 76 -0.63 -13.97 11.60
N GLY A 77 -0.02 -13.99 12.78
CA GLY A 77 -0.74 -13.99 14.06
C GLY A 77 -1.40 -12.66 14.44
N LEU A 78 -1.11 -11.57 13.71
CA LEU A 78 -1.73 -10.25 13.90
C LEU A 78 -2.96 -10.03 13.00
N ALA A 79 -3.14 -10.88 11.98
CA ALA A 79 -4.22 -10.82 10.99
C ALA A 79 -5.43 -11.66 11.44
#